data_AF-A0A1V5BTV1-F1
#
_entry.id   AF-A0A1V5BTV1-F1
#
_cell.length_a   1.000
_cell.length_b   1.000
_cell.length_c   1.000
_cell.angle_alpha   90.00
_cell.angle_beta   90.00
_cell.angle_gamma   90.00
#
_symmetry.space_group_name_H-M   'P 1'
#
loop_
_entity.id
_entity.type
_entity.pdbx_description
1 polymer ?
#
loop_
_entity_poly.entity_id
_entity_poly.type
_entity_poly.pdbx_seq_one_letter_code
_entity_poly.pdbx_strand_id
1 'polypeptide(L)'
;MRIIAPPAHPYGSSTPQICMRFIELNHAKDLEANLASQPAGRCEIIDGRFEDNIISLLQEADKKYRNPNVFLYVDPYGVKVLNAALFDSLPISFSTAELLINLNSFGFIREACRVMKVGFREREDEIFSDIEEYDSSVMDSIDELTAIAGDDYWLSIVVDYSRGIIDCYQAEKEFAKQYKLHLRQKYNYVLDMPIRLKAGQHPKYRMVHATNHPDGCILMADNIAKRTDRLVIDIQSGGQLSLMTQTAENEIIDDSILKEKVRELLSTTTEFTRLNKFLADFYNEHGVLCDLSRLSSGRGGSILKTFEKNGEIIVSRDPAFTDKGKPTKFWQEGKGNTLMLRKK
;
A
#
# COMPACT_ATOMS: atom_id res chain seq x y z
N MET A 1 -13.62 4.41 6.30
CA MET A 1 -13.70 5.02 4.93
C MET A 1 -13.72 6.53 5.01
N ARG A 2 -13.00 7.22 4.13
CA ARG A 2 -13.00 8.68 4.02
C ARG A 2 -13.40 9.09 2.60
N ILE A 3 -14.45 9.88 2.47
CA ILE A 3 -14.95 10.44 1.22
C ILE A 3 -14.55 11.92 1.17
N ILE A 4 -13.95 12.34 0.07
CA ILE A 4 -13.59 13.73 -0.18
C ILE A 4 -14.33 14.17 -1.44
N ALA A 5 -15.29 15.08 -1.29
CA ALA A 5 -16.08 15.59 -2.40
C ALA A 5 -15.53 16.93 -2.90
N PRO A 6 -15.53 17.18 -4.23
CA PRO A 6 -15.29 18.52 -4.75
C PRO A 6 -16.40 19.49 -4.29
N PRO A 7 -16.09 20.79 -4.15
CA PRO A 7 -17.07 21.76 -3.67
C PRO A 7 -18.26 21.92 -4.63
N ALA A 8 -19.44 22.14 -4.06
CA ALA A 8 -20.71 22.24 -4.80
C ALA A 8 -20.90 23.53 -5.62
N HIS A 9 -19.90 24.42 -5.70
CA HIS A 9 -20.01 25.69 -6.43
C HIS A 9 -18.80 25.96 -7.35
N PRO A 10 -19.02 26.42 -8.60
CA PRO A 10 -17.95 26.60 -9.58
C PRO A 10 -17.13 27.89 -9.40
N TYR A 11 -17.45 28.75 -8.43
CA TYR A 11 -16.69 29.98 -8.15
C TYR A 11 -16.58 30.23 -6.65
N GLY A 12 -15.38 30.04 -6.09
CA GLY A 12 -15.05 30.41 -4.71
C GLY A 12 -14.17 29.36 -4.03
N SER A 13 -13.09 29.82 -3.38
CA SER A 13 -12.14 29.03 -2.60
C SER A 13 -12.82 28.34 -1.41
N SER A 14 -13.52 27.25 -1.68
CA SER A 14 -14.17 26.41 -0.68
C SER A 14 -13.26 25.23 -0.38
N THR A 15 -12.96 25.05 0.90
CA THR A 15 -12.23 23.88 1.38
C THR A 15 -12.98 22.61 0.98
N PRO A 16 -12.27 21.55 0.52
CA PRO A 16 -12.92 20.32 0.11
C PRO A 16 -13.72 19.73 1.27
N GLN A 17 -14.94 19.28 1.00
CA GLN A 17 -15.77 18.65 2.02
C GLN A 17 -15.24 17.24 2.28
N ILE A 18 -14.77 17.01 3.50
CA ILE A 18 -14.26 15.72 3.96
C ILE A 18 -15.31 15.10 4.87
N CYS A 19 -15.76 13.90 4.49
CA CYS A 19 -16.67 13.07 5.27
C CYS A 19 -15.95 11.77 5.65
N MET A 20 -16.05 11.38 6.91
CA MET A 20 -15.49 10.16 7.45
C MET A 20 -16.66 9.26 7.87
N ARG A 21 -16.57 7.99 7.46
CA ARG A 21 -17.53 6.92 7.76
C ARG A 21 -16.77 5.77 8.39
N PHE A 22 -17.11 5.42 9.61
CA PHE A 22 -16.52 4.29 10.33
C PHE A 22 -17.58 3.22 10.48
N ILE A 23 -17.29 2.00 10.03
CA ILE A 23 -18.14 0.84 10.22
C ILE A 23 -17.43 0.00 11.29
N GLU A 24 -18.09 -0.22 12.42
CA GLU A 24 -17.49 -0.93 13.55
C GLU A 24 -18.56 -1.82 14.18
N LEU A 25 -18.23 -3.10 14.41
CA LEU A 25 -19.15 -4.10 14.91
C LEU A 25 -19.12 -4.22 16.44
N ASN A 26 -17.92 -4.16 17.03
CA ASN A 26 -17.72 -4.51 18.44
C ASN A 26 -17.61 -3.29 19.35
N HIS A 27 -17.01 -2.22 18.84
CA HIS A 27 -16.63 -1.04 19.63
C HIS A 27 -17.29 0.27 19.15
N ALA A 28 -18.44 0.20 18.47
CA ALA A 28 -19.10 1.37 17.90
C ALA A 28 -19.37 2.47 18.94
N LYS A 29 -19.86 2.09 20.13
CA LYS A 29 -20.16 3.02 21.24
C LYS A 29 -18.90 3.68 21.81
N ASP A 30 -17.81 2.92 21.95
CA ASP A 30 -16.53 3.45 22.42
C ASP A 30 -15.96 4.44 21.39
N LEU A 31 -16.08 4.12 20.10
CA LEU A 31 -15.69 4.99 19.00
C LEU A 31 -16.52 6.28 18.97
N GLU A 32 -17.83 6.19 19.23
CA GLU A 32 -18.73 7.36 19.35
C GLU A 32 -18.29 8.27 20.49
N ALA A 33 -18.00 7.72 21.66
CA ALA A 33 -17.50 8.48 22.80
C ALA A 33 -16.18 9.19 22.48
N ASN A 34 -15.25 8.50 21.81
CA ASN A 34 -13.94 9.05 21.42
C ASN A 34 -14.05 10.14 20.36
N LEU A 35 -15.06 10.09 19.49
CA LEU A 35 -15.27 11.05 18.39
C LEU A 35 -16.32 12.12 18.69
N ALA A 36 -16.89 12.15 19.90
CA ALA A 36 -17.94 13.10 20.31
C ALA A 36 -17.55 14.59 20.18
N SER A 37 -16.25 14.90 20.22
CA SER A 37 -15.72 16.27 20.05
C SER A 37 -15.57 16.73 18.60
N GLN A 38 -15.80 15.85 17.62
CA GLN A 38 -15.63 16.18 16.21
C GLN A 38 -16.81 17.00 15.67
N PRO A 39 -16.58 17.86 14.66
CA PRO A 39 -17.66 18.67 14.07
C PRO A 39 -18.80 17.81 13.53
N ALA A 40 -20.03 18.14 13.92
CA ALA A 40 -21.24 17.46 13.46
C ALA A 40 -21.30 17.38 11.94
N GLY A 41 -21.66 16.20 11.41
CA GLY A 41 -21.79 15.94 9.97
C GLY A 41 -20.48 15.58 9.24
N ARG A 42 -19.31 15.67 9.89
CA ARG A 42 -18.03 15.21 9.30
C ARG A 42 -17.71 13.76 9.59
N CYS A 43 -18.07 13.26 10.78
CA CYS A 43 -17.92 11.86 11.16
C CYS A 43 -19.29 11.22 11.29
N GLU A 44 -19.42 9.99 10.82
CA GLU A 44 -20.55 9.11 11.09
C GLU A 44 -19.99 7.74 11.43
N ILE A 45 -20.57 7.14 12.46
CA ILE A 45 -20.21 5.82 12.96
C ILE A 45 -21.43 4.93 12.72
N ILE A 46 -21.16 3.75 12.18
CA ILE A 46 -22.17 2.80 11.72
C ILE A 46 -21.90 1.52 12.49
N ASP A 47 -22.81 1.22 13.41
CA ASP A 47 -22.80 -0.01 14.20
C ASP A 47 -23.26 -1.19 13.32
N GLY A 48 -22.32 -2.04 12.93
CA GLY A 48 -22.62 -3.17 12.06
C GLY A 48 -21.40 -3.76 11.35
N ARG A 49 -21.67 -4.77 10.52
CA ARG A 49 -20.64 -5.47 9.74
C ARG A 49 -20.23 -4.67 8.51
N PHE A 50 -18.97 -4.81 8.11
CA PHE A 50 -18.42 -4.11 6.95
C PHE A 50 -19.13 -4.50 5.65
N GLU A 51 -19.33 -5.80 5.43
CA GLU A 51 -19.87 -6.38 4.19
C GLU A 51 -21.31 -5.92 3.94
N ASP A 52 -22.09 -5.76 5.01
CA ASP A 52 -23.50 -5.36 4.96
C ASP A 52 -23.67 -3.87 4.63
N ASN A 53 -22.67 -3.04 4.97
CA ASN A 53 -22.80 -1.57 4.95
C ASN A 53 -21.95 -0.88 3.88
N ILE A 54 -20.83 -1.46 3.45
CA ILE A 54 -19.88 -0.73 2.59
C ILE A 54 -20.46 -0.38 1.21
N ILE A 55 -21.21 -1.29 0.59
CA ILE A 55 -21.74 -1.11 -0.77
C ILE A 55 -22.79 0.00 -0.79
N SER A 56 -23.73 0.01 0.16
CA SER A 56 -24.76 1.05 0.26
C SER A 56 -24.13 2.41 0.49
N LEU A 57 -23.13 2.52 1.37
CA LEU A 57 -22.42 3.78 1.64
C LEU A 57 -21.69 4.33 0.42
N LEU A 58 -21.02 3.48 -0.35
CA LEU A 58 -20.34 3.89 -1.58
C LEU A 58 -21.35 4.37 -2.63
N GLN A 59 -22.48 3.68 -2.79
CA GLN A 59 -23.54 4.10 -3.71
C GLN A 59 -24.22 5.40 -3.28
N GLU A 60 -24.44 5.60 -1.98
CA GLU A 60 -24.95 6.84 -1.43
C GLU A 60 -23.98 8.00 -1.64
N ALA A 61 -22.69 7.76 -1.45
CA ALA A 61 -21.64 8.75 -1.69
C ALA A 61 -21.61 9.19 -3.15
N ASP A 62 -21.66 8.25 -4.09
CA ASP A 62 -21.70 8.51 -5.53
C ASP A 62 -22.95 9.29 -5.96
N LYS A 63 -24.12 8.95 -5.40
CA LYS A 63 -25.38 9.69 -5.67
C LYS A 63 -25.38 11.10 -5.09
N LYS A 64 -24.83 11.26 -3.88
CA LYS A 64 -24.91 12.50 -3.11
C LYS A 64 -23.86 13.51 -3.56
N TYR A 65 -22.68 13.04 -3.94
CA TYR A 65 -21.55 13.90 -4.29
C TYR A 65 -21.18 13.68 -5.75
N ARG A 66 -21.05 14.76 -6.52
CA ARG A 66 -20.68 14.66 -7.93
C ARG A 66 -19.20 14.29 -8.05
N ASN A 67 -18.90 13.07 -8.48
CA ASN A 67 -17.54 12.52 -8.67
C ASN A 67 -16.67 12.63 -7.40
N PRO A 68 -17.00 11.92 -6.31
CA PRO A 68 -16.20 11.98 -5.10
C PRO A 68 -14.87 11.24 -5.27
N ASN A 69 -13.89 11.63 -4.46
CA ASN A 69 -12.67 10.88 -4.23
C ASN A 69 -12.86 10.00 -2.98
N VAL A 70 -12.40 8.75 -3.03
CA VAL A 70 -12.58 7.79 -1.95
C VAL A 70 -11.24 7.26 -1.47
N PHE A 71 -11.04 7.29 -0.16
CA PHE A 71 -10.01 6.54 0.54
C PHE A 71 -10.67 5.46 1.39
N LEU A 72 -10.46 4.20 1.04
CA LEU A 72 -11.00 3.05 1.75
C LEU A 72 -9.88 2.35 2.53
N TYR A 73 -10.00 2.36 3.86
CA TYR A 73 -9.19 1.54 4.75
C TYR A 73 -10.00 0.32 5.16
N VAL A 74 -9.42 -0.87 4.98
CA VAL A 74 -10.01 -2.15 5.35
C VAL A 74 -9.05 -2.86 6.31
N ASP A 75 -9.52 -3.09 7.53
CA ASP A 75 -8.80 -3.86 8.55
C ASP A 75 -9.63 -5.11 8.85
N PRO A 76 -9.51 -6.15 8.04
CA PRO A 76 -10.37 -7.30 8.12
C PRO A 76 -10.03 -8.11 9.38
N TYR A 77 -11.03 -8.35 10.24
CA TYR A 77 -10.95 -9.24 11.41
C TYR A 77 -10.68 -10.73 11.04
N GLY A 78 -10.74 -11.05 9.75
CA GLY A 78 -10.49 -12.34 9.11
C GLY A 78 -10.67 -12.19 7.59
N VAL A 79 -10.27 -13.17 6.77
CA VAL A 79 -10.21 -13.00 5.31
C VAL A 79 -11.56 -12.81 4.62
N LYS A 80 -12.67 -13.17 5.28
CA LYS A 80 -14.04 -13.11 4.76
C LYS A 80 -14.52 -11.72 4.35
N VAL A 81 -13.96 -10.69 4.98
CA VAL A 81 -14.37 -9.29 4.77
C VAL A 81 -13.82 -8.73 3.45
N LEU A 82 -12.84 -9.41 2.87
CA LEU A 82 -12.20 -9.01 1.62
C LEU A 82 -13.07 -9.38 0.42
N ASN A 83 -13.33 -8.40 -0.45
CA ASN A 83 -14.14 -8.62 -1.64
C ASN A 83 -13.42 -8.00 -2.84
N ALA A 84 -12.80 -8.86 -3.66
CA ALA A 84 -12.02 -8.39 -4.81
C ALA A 84 -12.89 -7.62 -5.81
N ALA A 85 -14.13 -8.07 -6.06
CA ALA A 85 -15.04 -7.39 -6.99
C ALA A 85 -15.39 -5.96 -6.51
N LEU A 86 -15.57 -5.78 -5.21
CA LEU A 86 -15.75 -4.45 -4.62
C LEU A 86 -14.53 -3.58 -4.89
N PHE A 87 -13.32 -4.07 -4.57
CA PHE A 87 -12.08 -3.32 -4.74
C PHE A 87 -11.81 -2.98 -6.21
N ASP A 88 -12.08 -3.91 -7.12
CA ASP A 88 -11.93 -3.73 -8.57
C ASP A 88 -12.88 -2.67 -9.13
N SER A 89 -14.03 -2.45 -8.49
CA SER A 89 -15.02 -1.44 -8.92
C SER A 89 -14.65 -0.01 -8.51
N LEU A 90 -13.93 0.18 -7.41
CA LEU A 90 -13.59 1.50 -6.86
C LEU A 90 -12.89 2.44 -7.87
N PRO A 91 -11.82 2.04 -8.58
CA PRO A 91 -11.13 2.94 -9.52
C PRO A 91 -11.98 3.30 -10.74
N ILE A 92 -13.07 2.57 -10.99
CA ILE A 92 -14.00 2.80 -12.10
C ILE A 92 -15.15 3.72 -11.66
N SER A 93 -15.63 3.55 -10.43
CA SER A 93 -16.77 4.29 -9.89
C SER A 93 -16.46 5.70 -9.40
N PHE A 94 -15.21 5.99 -9.03
CA PHE A 94 -14.82 7.24 -8.38
C PHE A 94 -13.81 8.04 -9.18
N SER A 95 -13.74 9.36 -8.94
CA SER A 95 -12.77 10.26 -9.58
C SER A 95 -11.33 9.85 -9.24
N THR A 96 -11.07 9.61 -7.96
CA THR A 96 -9.87 8.91 -7.50
C THR A 96 -10.28 7.93 -6.41
N ALA A 97 -9.65 6.76 -6.42
CA ALA A 97 -9.80 5.75 -5.39
C ALA A 97 -8.42 5.36 -4.84
N GLU A 98 -8.31 5.39 -3.53
CA GLU A 98 -7.17 4.88 -2.77
C GLU A 98 -7.68 3.78 -1.83
N LEU A 99 -6.98 2.65 -1.82
CA LEU A 99 -7.33 1.48 -1.06
C LEU A 99 -6.14 1.10 -0.18
N LEU A 100 -6.37 0.90 1.11
CA LEU A 100 -5.39 0.41 2.07
C LEU A 100 -5.99 -0.78 2.83
N ILE A 101 -5.40 -1.96 2.67
CA ILE A 101 -5.87 -3.22 3.26
C ILE A 101 -4.81 -3.73 4.23
N ASN A 102 -5.21 -4.09 5.45
CA ASN A 102 -4.39 -4.89 6.35
C ASN A 102 -4.62 -6.39 6.06
N LEU A 103 -3.91 -6.95 5.08
CA LEU A 103 -4.14 -8.30 4.60
C LEU A 103 -3.54 -9.34 5.57
N ASN A 104 -4.41 -10.19 6.15
CA ASN A 104 -4.02 -11.42 6.84
C ASN A 104 -3.79 -12.54 5.82
N SER A 105 -2.64 -12.51 5.15
CA SER A 105 -2.27 -13.47 4.11
C SER A 105 -2.05 -14.89 4.67
N PHE A 106 -1.51 -15.03 5.89
CA PHE A 106 -1.38 -16.34 6.54
C PHE A 106 -2.73 -16.96 6.90
N GLY A 107 -3.66 -16.14 7.41
CA GLY A 107 -5.05 -16.56 7.65
C GLY A 107 -5.70 -17.06 6.35
N PHE A 108 -5.44 -16.40 5.22
CA PHE A 108 -5.91 -16.87 3.91
C PHE A 108 -5.37 -18.24 3.55
N ILE A 109 -4.04 -18.43 3.65
CA ILE A 109 -3.40 -19.72 3.33
C ILE A 109 -3.92 -20.85 4.22
N ARG A 110 -4.17 -20.57 5.50
CA ARG A 110 -4.74 -21.54 6.44
C ARG A 110 -6.15 -21.98 6.01
N GLU A 111 -7.04 -21.02 5.74
CA GLU A 111 -8.40 -21.32 5.26
C GLU A 111 -8.38 -22.04 3.91
N ALA A 112 -7.45 -21.67 3.02
CA ALA A 112 -7.27 -22.33 1.74
C ALA A 112 -6.83 -23.81 1.89
N CYS A 113 -5.88 -24.09 2.79
CA CYS A 113 -5.51 -25.46 3.13
C CYS A 113 -6.70 -26.25 3.70
N ARG A 114 -7.50 -25.61 4.57
CA ARG A 114 -8.68 -26.21 5.19
C ARG A 114 -9.73 -26.62 4.15
N VAL A 115 -10.08 -25.71 3.23
CA VAL A 115 -11.04 -25.97 2.14
C VAL A 115 -10.53 -27.07 1.20
N MET A 116 -9.22 -27.09 0.91
CA MET A 116 -8.59 -28.11 0.08
C MET A 116 -8.28 -29.43 0.81
N LYS A 117 -8.63 -29.55 2.10
CA LYS A 117 -8.35 -30.72 2.96
C LYS A 117 -6.85 -31.07 3.03
N VAL A 118 -6.00 -30.06 2.96
CA VAL A 118 -4.54 -30.17 3.13
C VAL A 118 -4.21 -29.90 4.59
N GLY A 119 -3.40 -30.77 5.19
CA GLY A 119 -2.91 -30.55 6.55
C GLY A 119 -1.97 -29.36 6.63
N PHE A 120 -2.25 -28.42 7.54
CA PHE A 120 -1.35 -27.32 7.84
C PHE A 120 -0.15 -27.87 8.64
N ARG A 121 1.05 -27.78 8.08
CA ARG A 121 2.27 -28.43 8.61
C ARG A 121 2.94 -27.65 9.72
N GLU A 122 2.77 -26.35 9.73
CA GLU A 122 3.42 -25.43 10.64
C GLU A 122 2.69 -25.39 11.98
N ARG A 123 3.44 -25.09 13.05
CA ARG A 123 2.85 -24.93 14.37
C ARG A 123 2.02 -23.66 14.39
N GLU A 124 0.71 -23.81 14.52
CA GLU A 124 -0.23 -22.69 14.53
C GLU A 124 0.14 -21.66 15.61
N ASP A 125 0.59 -22.11 16.79
CA ASP A 125 1.05 -21.23 17.87
C ASP A 125 2.24 -20.35 17.46
N GLU A 126 3.11 -20.78 16.55
CA GLU A 126 4.26 -19.96 16.12
C GLU A 126 3.86 -18.88 15.11
N ILE A 127 2.82 -19.15 14.30
CA ILE A 127 2.35 -18.27 13.25
C ILE A 127 1.29 -17.29 13.78
N PHE A 128 0.33 -17.79 14.56
CA PHE A 128 -0.91 -17.09 14.93
C PHE A 128 -0.98 -16.58 16.37
N SER A 129 -0.01 -16.86 17.27
CA SER A 129 -0.11 -16.46 18.71
C SER A 129 -0.28 -14.97 18.99
N ASP A 130 0.10 -14.11 18.04
CA ASP A 130 -0.01 -12.65 18.15
C ASP A 130 -1.06 -12.07 17.18
N ILE A 131 -1.83 -12.94 16.49
CA ILE A 131 -2.87 -12.54 15.55
C ILE A 131 -4.21 -12.63 16.28
N GLU A 132 -4.81 -11.48 16.58
CA GLU A 132 -6.18 -11.41 17.09
C GLU A 132 -7.16 -11.70 15.93
N GLU A 133 -7.43 -12.97 15.67
CA GLU A 133 -8.55 -13.38 14.80
C GLU A 133 -9.84 -13.36 15.62
N TYR A 134 -10.67 -12.35 15.39
CA TYR A 134 -11.96 -12.22 16.07
C TYR A 134 -13.05 -13.11 15.46
N ASP A 135 -12.82 -13.66 14.27
CA ASP A 135 -13.80 -14.48 13.56
C ASP A 135 -13.33 -15.94 13.45
N SER A 136 -13.95 -16.83 14.23
CA SER A 136 -13.78 -18.28 14.16
C SER A 136 -14.59 -18.91 13.02
N SER A 137 -15.29 -18.10 12.22
CA SER A 137 -16.15 -18.62 11.19
C SER A 137 -15.32 -19.20 10.05
N VAL A 138 -15.46 -20.49 9.92
CA VAL A 138 -14.86 -21.37 8.92
C VAL A 138 -15.31 -20.98 7.51
N MET A 139 -14.40 -20.98 6.54
CA MET A 139 -14.77 -20.95 5.12
C MET A 139 -15.06 -22.37 4.60
N ASP A 140 -16.16 -22.52 3.87
CA ASP A 140 -16.65 -23.83 3.43
C ASP A 140 -16.53 -24.07 1.92
N SER A 141 -16.18 -23.04 1.13
CA SER A 141 -16.14 -23.16 -0.34
C SER A 141 -14.90 -22.56 -1.01
N ILE A 142 -14.50 -23.20 -2.11
CA ILE A 142 -13.46 -22.70 -3.03
C ILE A 142 -13.91 -21.38 -3.67
N ASP A 143 -15.19 -21.24 -3.95
CA ASP A 143 -15.76 -20.05 -4.60
C ASP A 143 -15.62 -18.80 -3.74
N GLU A 144 -15.85 -18.90 -2.42
CA GLU A 144 -15.67 -17.77 -1.50
C GLU A 144 -14.20 -17.31 -1.43
N LEU A 145 -13.25 -18.26 -1.32
CA LEU A 145 -11.82 -17.94 -1.30
C LEU A 145 -11.35 -17.32 -2.62
N THR A 146 -11.88 -17.80 -3.74
CA THR A 146 -11.61 -17.25 -5.07
C THR A 146 -12.16 -15.83 -5.20
N ALA A 147 -13.35 -15.56 -4.65
CA ALA A 147 -13.93 -14.22 -4.63
C ALA A 147 -13.13 -13.23 -3.75
N ILE A 148 -12.49 -13.71 -2.68
CA ILE A 148 -11.58 -12.91 -1.84
C ILE A 148 -10.25 -12.64 -2.58
N ALA A 149 -9.67 -13.68 -3.18
CA ALA A 149 -8.38 -13.61 -3.86
C ALA A 149 -8.44 -12.84 -5.19
N GLY A 150 -9.64 -12.77 -5.79
CA GLY A 150 -9.92 -12.15 -7.09
C GLY A 150 -9.83 -13.12 -8.27
N ASP A 151 -9.14 -14.24 -8.09
CA ASP A 151 -8.93 -15.27 -9.13
C ASP A 151 -8.46 -16.59 -8.48
N ASP A 152 -8.28 -17.64 -9.28
CA ASP A 152 -8.03 -19.02 -8.82
C ASP A 152 -6.56 -19.39 -8.60
N TYR A 153 -5.62 -18.44 -8.79
CA TYR A 153 -4.17 -18.66 -8.69
C TYR A 153 -3.73 -19.34 -7.39
N TRP A 154 -4.43 -19.08 -6.29
CA TRP A 154 -4.12 -19.60 -4.96
C TRP A 154 -4.24 -21.12 -4.88
N LEU A 155 -5.05 -21.75 -5.74
CA LEU A 155 -5.18 -23.22 -5.81
C LEU A 155 -3.83 -23.87 -6.11
N SER A 156 -3.08 -23.32 -7.07
CA SER A 156 -1.76 -23.86 -7.46
C SER A 156 -0.75 -23.76 -6.32
N ILE A 157 -0.78 -22.64 -5.59
CA ILE A 157 0.08 -22.38 -4.44
C ILE A 157 -0.17 -23.42 -3.34
N VAL A 158 -1.44 -23.69 -3.00
CA VAL A 158 -1.80 -24.69 -1.98
C VAL A 158 -1.45 -26.11 -2.44
N VAL A 159 -1.55 -26.42 -3.73
CA VAL A 159 -1.09 -27.71 -4.27
C VAL A 159 0.41 -27.88 -4.10
N ASP A 160 1.22 -26.90 -4.47
CA ASP A 160 2.68 -26.97 -4.32
C ASP A 160 3.10 -27.03 -2.85
N TYR A 161 2.39 -26.30 -1.99
CA TYR A 161 2.52 -26.42 -0.54
C TYR A 161 2.19 -27.85 -0.09
N SER A 162 1.06 -28.42 -0.48
CA SER A 162 0.65 -29.79 -0.10
C SER A 162 1.69 -30.86 -0.48
N ARG A 163 2.41 -30.66 -1.60
CA ARG A 163 3.47 -31.54 -2.10
C ARG A 163 4.81 -31.36 -1.37
N GLY A 164 4.94 -30.31 -0.57
CA GLY A 164 6.19 -29.96 0.13
C GLY A 164 7.24 -29.33 -0.78
N ILE A 165 6.81 -28.81 -1.94
CA ILE A 165 7.69 -28.07 -2.86
C ILE A 165 8.03 -26.71 -2.26
N ILE A 166 7.03 -26.08 -1.64
CA ILE A 166 7.14 -24.79 -0.96
C ILE A 166 6.70 -24.90 0.51
N ASP A 167 7.30 -24.08 1.36
CA ASP A 167 6.86 -23.89 2.76
C ASP A 167 5.71 -22.85 2.87
N CYS A 168 5.12 -22.69 4.06
CA CYS A 168 4.03 -21.73 4.26
C CYS A 168 4.45 -20.28 3.99
N TYR A 169 5.72 -19.92 4.23
CA TYR A 169 6.22 -18.57 4.00
C TYR A 169 6.39 -18.25 2.51
N GLN A 170 6.89 -19.21 1.74
CA GLN A 170 6.96 -19.14 0.29
C GLN A 170 5.57 -19.11 -0.33
N ALA A 171 4.63 -19.91 0.19
CA ALA A 171 3.23 -19.87 -0.21
C ALA A 171 2.61 -18.47 0.05
N GLU A 172 2.87 -17.88 1.22
CA GLU A 172 2.42 -16.54 1.56
C GLU A 172 3.01 -15.48 0.63
N LYS A 173 4.32 -15.54 0.36
CA LYS A 173 5.01 -14.58 -0.51
C LYS A 173 4.50 -14.65 -1.94
N GLU A 174 4.27 -15.85 -2.47
CA GLU A 174 3.69 -16.02 -3.80
C GLU A 174 2.23 -15.56 -3.83
N PHE A 175 1.44 -15.85 -2.79
CA PHE A 175 0.06 -15.37 -2.69
C PHE A 175 -0.01 -13.84 -2.69
N ALA A 176 0.79 -13.18 -1.85
CA ALA A 176 0.86 -11.73 -1.79
C ALA A 176 1.26 -11.09 -3.13
N LYS A 177 2.21 -11.71 -3.83
CA LYS A 177 2.65 -11.29 -5.16
C LYS A 177 1.53 -11.41 -6.19
N GLN A 178 0.81 -12.53 -6.23
CA GLN A 178 -0.31 -12.72 -7.16
C GLN A 178 -1.49 -11.79 -6.82
N TYR A 179 -1.81 -11.62 -5.54
CA TYR A 179 -2.82 -10.66 -5.08
C TYR A 179 -2.50 -9.22 -5.52
N LYS A 180 -1.23 -8.82 -5.43
CA LYS A 180 -0.74 -7.54 -5.94
C LYS A 180 -0.90 -7.45 -7.47
N LEU A 181 -0.58 -8.51 -8.20
CA LEU A 181 -0.74 -8.55 -9.66
C LEU A 181 -2.20 -8.45 -10.08
N HIS A 182 -3.13 -9.06 -9.34
CA HIS A 182 -4.57 -8.90 -9.54
C HIS A 182 -4.99 -7.43 -9.40
N LEU A 183 -4.66 -6.80 -8.27
CA LEU A 183 -4.99 -5.38 -8.05
C LEU A 183 -4.38 -4.47 -9.10
N ARG A 184 -3.19 -4.79 -9.64
CA ARG A 184 -2.55 -4.03 -10.73
C ARG A 184 -3.32 -4.05 -12.05
N GLN A 185 -4.26 -4.98 -12.24
CA GLN A 185 -5.13 -4.97 -13.42
C GLN A 185 -6.09 -3.77 -13.39
N LYS A 186 -6.38 -3.22 -12.20
CA LYS A 186 -7.33 -2.12 -11.99
C LYS A 186 -6.67 -0.85 -11.47
N TYR A 187 -5.54 -0.98 -10.78
CA TYR A 187 -4.78 0.11 -10.18
C TYR A 187 -3.39 0.26 -10.82
N ASN A 188 -2.97 1.50 -11.11
CA ASN A 188 -1.66 1.77 -11.69
C ASN A 188 -0.50 1.43 -10.73
N TYR A 189 -0.69 1.71 -9.44
CA TYR A 189 0.32 1.52 -8.42
C TYR A 189 -0.24 0.68 -7.28
N VAL A 190 0.43 -0.43 -6.99
CA VAL A 190 0.12 -1.28 -5.84
C VAL A 190 1.40 -1.51 -5.07
N LEU A 191 1.40 -1.12 -3.80
CA LEU A 191 2.48 -1.33 -2.85
C LEU A 191 2.05 -2.42 -1.88
N ASP A 192 2.94 -3.35 -1.61
CA ASP A 192 2.80 -4.32 -0.55
C ASP A 192 3.93 -4.11 0.46
N MET A 193 3.58 -4.15 1.74
CA MET A 193 4.54 -4.01 2.84
C MET A 193 4.30 -5.11 3.87
N PRO A 194 5.27 -6.01 4.08
CA PRO A 194 5.23 -6.93 5.20
C PRO A 194 5.39 -6.17 6.53
N ILE A 195 4.50 -6.44 7.50
CA ILE A 195 4.60 -5.94 8.87
C ILE A 195 5.18 -7.05 9.75
N ARG A 196 6.23 -6.70 10.50
CA ARG A 196 6.85 -7.54 11.52
C ARG A 196 6.62 -7.00 12.91
N LEU A 197 6.09 -7.84 13.78
CA LEU A 197 5.83 -7.48 15.18
C LEU A 197 7.05 -7.73 16.10
N LYS A 198 7.87 -8.75 15.83
CA LYS A 198 9.04 -9.13 16.66
C LYS A 198 10.28 -9.43 15.81
N ALA A 199 11.47 -9.13 16.36
CA ALA A 199 12.75 -9.44 15.74
C ALA A 199 12.94 -10.96 15.59
N GLY A 200 13.43 -11.41 14.44
CA GLY A 200 13.61 -12.85 14.15
C GLY A 200 12.31 -13.61 13.82
N GLN A 201 11.14 -12.97 13.91
CA GLN A 201 9.89 -13.52 13.41
C GLN A 201 9.62 -13.05 11.97
N HIS A 202 9.02 -13.94 11.18
CA HIS A 202 8.56 -13.62 9.84
C HIS A 202 7.42 -12.59 9.89
N PRO A 203 7.21 -11.82 8.81
CA PRO A 203 6.06 -10.92 8.70
C PRO A 203 4.76 -11.67 8.98
N LYS A 204 3.85 -11.07 9.75
CA LYS A 204 2.55 -11.69 10.10
C LYS A 204 1.38 -11.10 9.32
N TYR A 205 1.52 -9.85 8.89
CA TYR A 205 0.54 -9.12 8.08
C TYR A 205 1.21 -8.50 6.87
N ARG A 206 0.43 -8.25 5.81
CA ARG A 206 0.85 -7.38 4.72
C ARG A 206 -0.09 -6.20 4.60
N MET A 207 0.43 -4.98 4.70
CA MET A 207 -0.33 -3.82 4.24
C MET A 207 -0.25 -3.74 2.73
N VAL A 208 -1.41 -3.76 2.08
CA VAL A 208 -1.53 -3.58 0.64
C VAL A 208 -2.17 -2.23 0.37
N HIS A 209 -1.45 -1.35 -0.32
CA HIS A 209 -1.94 -0.04 -0.73
C HIS A 209 -2.06 0.04 -2.24
N ALA A 210 -3.24 0.37 -2.76
CA ALA A 210 -3.50 0.52 -4.19
C ALA A 210 -4.01 1.93 -4.52
N THR A 211 -3.45 2.54 -5.56
CA THR A 211 -3.80 3.89 -6.02
C THR A 211 -3.53 4.08 -7.51
N ASN A 212 -4.26 4.99 -8.13
CA ASN A 212 -4.00 5.45 -9.50
C ASN A 212 -3.14 6.71 -9.57
N HIS A 213 -2.87 7.34 -8.43
CA HIS A 213 -2.14 8.61 -8.38
C HIS A 213 -0.68 8.42 -7.94
N PRO A 214 0.32 8.90 -8.73
CA PRO A 214 1.73 8.71 -8.40
C PRO A 214 2.11 9.36 -7.06
N ASP A 215 1.58 10.54 -6.76
CA ASP A 215 1.86 11.22 -5.49
C ASP A 215 1.33 10.41 -4.28
N GLY A 216 0.16 9.77 -4.41
CA GLY A 216 -0.39 8.90 -3.36
C GLY A 216 0.50 7.69 -3.12
N CYS A 217 1.03 7.10 -4.19
CA CYS A 217 1.99 6.00 -4.11
C CYS A 217 3.27 6.42 -3.38
N ILE A 218 3.87 7.56 -3.75
CA ILE A 218 5.11 8.05 -3.12
C ILE A 218 4.89 8.40 -1.66
N LEU A 219 3.80 9.10 -1.33
CA LEU A 219 3.48 9.47 0.05
C LEU A 219 3.32 8.22 0.93
N MET A 220 2.65 7.19 0.44
CA MET A 220 2.50 5.94 1.17
C MET A 220 3.81 5.16 1.26
N ALA A 221 4.60 5.09 0.18
CA ALA A 221 5.92 4.47 0.20
C ALA A 221 6.86 5.13 1.21
N ASP A 222 6.93 6.48 1.24
CA ASP A 222 7.78 7.21 2.17
C ASP A 222 7.32 7.05 3.63
N ASN A 223 6.00 7.05 3.87
CA ASN A 223 5.44 6.77 5.20
C ASN A 223 5.73 5.33 5.66
N ILE A 224 5.60 4.37 4.74
CA ILE A 224 5.92 2.97 4.99
C ILE A 224 7.40 2.83 5.34
N ALA A 225 8.31 3.34 4.51
CA ALA A 225 9.76 3.24 4.72
C ALA A 225 10.17 3.79 6.09
N LYS A 226 9.71 4.99 6.44
CA LYS A 226 10.00 5.61 7.74
C LYS A 226 9.46 4.79 8.92
N ARG A 227 8.29 4.16 8.76
CA ARG A 227 7.73 3.29 9.81
C ARG A 227 8.49 1.97 9.90
N THR A 228 8.91 1.38 8.77
CA THR A 228 9.77 0.20 8.76
C THR A 228 11.07 0.48 9.50
N ASP A 229 11.76 1.56 9.15
CA ASP A 229 13.01 1.97 9.79
C ASP A 229 12.81 2.14 11.29
N ARG A 230 11.73 2.81 11.69
CA ARG A 230 11.39 2.99 13.10
C ARG A 230 11.11 1.66 13.82
N LEU A 231 10.34 0.76 13.22
CA LEU A 231 10.01 -0.54 13.82
C LEU A 231 11.25 -1.42 13.96
N VAL A 232 12.11 -1.45 12.95
CA VAL A 232 13.37 -2.22 12.94
C VAL A 232 14.41 -1.62 13.89
N ILE A 233 14.56 -0.30 13.93
CA ILE A 233 15.59 0.38 14.74
C ILE A 233 15.13 0.51 16.20
N ASP A 234 13.93 1.04 16.46
CA ASP A 234 13.52 1.41 17.82
C ASP A 234 13.02 0.20 18.62
N ILE A 235 12.20 -0.66 18.01
CA ILE A 235 11.53 -1.74 18.72
C ILE A 235 12.36 -3.02 18.70
N GLN A 236 12.93 -3.37 17.54
CA GLN A 236 13.61 -4.65 17.36
C GLN A 236 15.08 -4.64 17.79
N SER A 237 15.76 -3.50 17.63
CA SER A 237 17.19 -3.37 17.97
C SER A 237 17.42 -2.73 19.34
N GLY A 238 16.35 -2.44 20.10
CA GLY A 238 16.44 -1.73 21.38
C GLY A 238 17.10 -0.35 21.29
N GLY A 239 16.98 0.31 20.12
CA GLY A 239 17.66 1.59 19.84
C GLY A 239 19.12 1.47 19.38
N GLN A 240 19.64 0.25 19.18
CA GLN A 240 20.98 0.04 18.63
C GLN A 240 20.95 0.14 17.10
N LEU A 241 21.71 1.08 16.54
CA LEU A 241 21.85 1.21 15.08
C LEU A 241 22.65 0.02 14.54
N SER A 242 22.02 -0.79 13.69
CA SER A 242 22.71 -1.84 12.94
C SER A 242 23.59 -1.22 11.85
N LEU A 243 24.77 -1.81 11.62
CA LEU A 243 25.73 -1.38 10.60
C LEU A 243 25.22 -1.59 9.16
N MET A 244 24.20 -2.45 8.99
CA MET A 244 23.57 -2.75 7.69
C MET A 244 22.05 -2.61 7.77
N THR A 245 21.44 -1.94 6.79
CA THR A 245 19.99 -1.74 6.70
C THR A 245 19.33 -3.03 6.20
N GLN A 246 18.35 -3.54 6.94
CA GLN A 246 17.57 -4.73 6.60
C GLN A 246 16.15 -4.33 6.20
N THR A 247 15.56 -5.01 5.22
CA THR A 247 14.14 -4.86 4.89
C THR A 247 13.25 -5.54 5.92
N ALA A 248 11.96 -5.24 5.83
CA ALA A 248 10.91 -6.03 6.48
C ALA A 248 10.84 -7.50 6.01
N GLU A 249 11.70 -7.94 5.08
CA GLU A 249 11.87 -9.36 4.69
C GLU A 249 13.25 -9.94 5.08
N ASN A 250 14.03 -9.26 5.94
CA ASN A 250 15.42 -9.63 6.34
C ASN A 250 16.43 -9.55 5.19
N GLU A 251 16.10 -8.89 4.10
CA GLU A 251 17.04 -8.69 3.00
C GLU A 251 17.97 -7.53 3.36
N ILE A 252 19.28 -7.74 3.25
CA ILE A 252 20.26 -6.67 3.43
C ILE A 252 20.25 -5.82 2.18
N ILE A 253 19.93 -4.53 2.33
CA ILE A 253 19.98 -3.57 1.22
C ILE A 253 21.19 -2.67 1.40
N ASP A 254 22.09 -2.75 0.42
CA ASP A 254 23.17 -1.79 0.22
C ASP A 254 22.82 -0.78 -0.88
N ASP A 255 23.46 0.38 -0.83
CA ASP A 255 23.36 1.45 -1.81
C ASP A 255 23.74 0.97 -3.23
N SER A 256 24.58 -0.05 -3.34
CA SER A 256 24.95 -0.67 -4.62
C SER A 256 23.75 -1.35 -5.28
N ILE A 257 22.98 -2.13 -4.52
CA ILE A 257 21.78 -2.83 -5.00
C ILE A 257 20.70 -1.82 -5.40
N LEU A 258 20.51 -0.77 -4.60
CA LEU A 258 19.57 0.30 -4.94
C LEU A 258 19.96 1.00 -6.24
N LYS A 259 21.25 1.29 -6.45
CA LYS A 259 21.73 1.89 -7.70
C LYS A 259 21.49 0.99 -8.91
N GLU A 260 21.69 -0.32 -8.78
CA GLU A 260 21.42 -1.28 -9.85
C GLU A 260 19.93 -1.30 -10.23
N LYS A 261 19.03 -1.38 -9.24
CA LYS A 261 17.57 -1.33 -9.48
C LYS A 261 17.13 -0.02 -10.13
N VAL A 262 17.66 1.12 -9.68
CA VAL A 262 17.37 2.42 -10.31
C VAL A 262 17.90 2.45 -11.75
N ARG A 263 19.06 1.83 -12.04
CA ARG A 263 19.58 1.74 -13.42
C ARG A 263 18.74 0.83 -14.31
N GLU A 264 18.23 -0.27 -13.77
CA GLU A 264 17.32 -1.17 -14.46
C GLU A 264 16.07 -0.40 -14.91
N LEU A 265 15.42 0.33 -14.00
CA LEU A 265 14.28 1.17 -14.34
C LEU A 265 14.62 2.34 -15.29
N LEU A 266 15.79 2.94 -15.15
CA LEU A 266 16.25 3.97 -16.10
C LEU A 266 16.49 3.40 -17.50
N SER A 267 16.83 2.11 -17.61
CA SER A 267 17.07 1.46 -18.90
C SER A 267 15.77 1.29 -19.71
N THR A 268 14.63 1.13 -19.03
CA THR A 268 13.30 1.07 -19.63
C THR A 268 12.70 2.46 -19.83
N THR A 269 13.18 3.47 -19.10
CA THR A 269 12.72 4.87 -19.20
C THR A 269 13.44 5.60 -20.36
N THR A 270 12.96 5.38 -21.60
CA THR A 270 13.52 6.02 -22.81
C THR A 270 13.05 7.46 -23.03
N GLU A 271 11.88 7.81 -22.48
CA GLU A 271 11.27 9.13 -22.62
C GLU A 271 11.42 9.99 -21.36
N PHE A 272 11.25 11.31 -21.51
CA PHE A 272 11.21 12.22 -20.37
C PHE A 272 10.00 11.91 -19.49
N THR A 273 10.28 11.38 -18.30
CA THR A 273 9.28 10.97 -17.33
C THR A 273 9.32 11.90 -16.12
N ARG A 274 8.14 12.28 -15.61
CA ARG A 274 8.05 13.09 -14.38
C ARG A 274 8.68 12.36 -13.21
N LEU A 275 9.34 13.09 -12.32
CA LEU A 275 10.01 12.52 -11.16
C LEU A 275 9.05 11.70 -10.29
N ASN A 276 7.87 12.24 -9.99
CA ASN A 276 6.93 11.54 -9.14
C ASN A 276 6.44 10.25 -9.79
N LYS A 277 6.23 10.26 -11.12
CA LYS A 277 5.88 9.04 -11.86
C LYS A 277 7.02 8.02 -11.78
N PHE A 278 8.26 8.43 -12.07
CA PHE A 278 9.43 7.55 -12.01
C PHE A 278 9.63 6.92 -10.62
N LEU A 279 9.47 7.70 -9.55
CA LEU A 279 9.58 7.22 -8.18
C LEU A 279 8.43 6.26 -7.83
N ALA A 280 7.20 6.55 -8.26
CA ALA A 280 6.07 5.66 -8.08
C ALA A 280 6.27 4.33 -8.84
N ASP A 281 6.77 4.38 -10.08
CA ASP A 281 7.11 3.20 -10.88
C ASP A 281 8.18 2.34 -10.19
N PHE A 282 9.22 2.97 -9.63
CA PHE A 282 10.26 2.28 -8.85
C PHE A 282 9.70 1.53 -7.64
N TYR A 283 8.88 2.20 -6.81
CA TYR A 283 8.29 1.57 -5.63
C TYR A 283 7.26 0.51 -6.00
N ASN A 284 6.53 0.70 -7.10
CA ASN A 284 5.62 -0.30 -7.61
C ASN A 284 6.43 -1.56 -7.98
N GLU A 285 7.42 -1.45 -8.85
CA GLU A 285 8.17 -2.58 -9.40
C GLU A 285 9.02 -3.32 -8.36
N HIS A 286 9.79 -2.59 -7.56
CA HIS A 286 10.76 -3.18 -6.63
C HIS A 286 10.31 -3.24 -5.17
N GLY A 287 9.15 -2.68 -4.84
CA GLY A 287 8.66 -2.57 -3.46
C GLY A 287 9.29 -1.41 -2.68
N VAL A 288 8.88 -1.25 -1.42
CA VAL A 288 9.38 -0.16 -0.57
C VAL A 288 10.71 -0.56 0.08
N LEU A 289 11.79 -0.30 -0.66
CA LEU A 289 13.16 -0.66 -0.26
C LEU A 289 13.89 0.43 0.54
N CYS A 290 13.51 1.68 0.36
CA CYS A 290 14.13 2.82 1.04
C CYS A 290 13.20 4.03 1.09
N ASP A 291 13.52 4.97 1.97
CA ASP A 291 12.83 6.25 2.06
C ASP A 291 13.10 7.15 0.84
N LEU A 292 12.23 8.13 0.64
CA LEU A 292 12.30 9.01 -0.53
C LEU A 292 13.61 9.81 -0.57
N SER A 293 14.20 10.11 0.60
CA SER A 293 15.36 10.98 0.68
C SER A 293 16.62 10.32 0.12
N ARG A 294 16.73 8.98 0.22
CA ARG A 294 17.81 8.20 -0.41
C ARG A 294 17.75 8.24 -1.94
N LEU A 295 16.56 8.31 -2.53
CA LEU A 295 16.38 8.40 -3.99
C LEU A 295 16.53 9.83 -4.51
N SER A 296 15.78 10.78 -3.94
CA SER A 296 15.53 12.10 -4.54
C SER A 296 15.68 13.30 -3.60
N SER A 297 16.40 13.22 -2.46
CA SER A 297 16.55 14.38 -1.55
C SER A 297 17.31 15.58 -2.12
N GLY A 298 18.00 15.43 -3.25
CA GLY A 298 18.85 16.48 -3.80
C GLY A 298 20.09 16.81 -2.94
N ARG A 299 20.39 16.01 -1.90
CA ARG A 299 21.63 16.12 -1.10
C ARG A 299 22.75 15.30 -1.73
N GLY A 300 24.01 15.62 -1.42
CA GLY A 300 25.17 14.85 -1.88
C GLY A 300 25.17 13.46 -1.24
N GLY A 301 24.52 12.50 -1.90
CA GLY A 301 24.24 11.17 -1.36
C GLY A 301 22.99 10.53 -1.97
N SER A 302 22.06 11.33 -2.53
CA SER A 302 20.91 10.73 -3.22
C SER A 302 21.32 10.10 -4.55
N ILE A 303 20.70 8.96 -4.88
CA ILE A 303 21.07 8.18 -6.06
C ILE A 303 20.89 8.99 -7.34
N LEU A 304 19.72 9.62 -7.51
CA LEU A 304 19.42 10.38 -8.73
C LEU A 304 20.33 11.60 -8.93
N LYS A 305 20.73 12.27 -7.85
CA LYS A 305 21.68 13.39 -7.94
C LYS A 305 23.09 12.92 -8.31
N THR A 306 23.48 11.74 -7.83
CA THR A 306 24.75 11.11 -8.20
C THR A 306 24.76 10.78 -9.69
N PHE A 307 23.66 10.22 -10.20
CA PHE A 307 23.52 9.92 -11.63
C PHE A 307 23.47 11.18 -12.50
N GLU A 308 22.83 12.27 -12.05
CA GLU A 308 22.87 13.57 -12.73
C GLU A 308 24.31 14.11 -12.81
N LYS A 309 25.07 14.05 -11.71
CA LYS A 309 26.46 14.51 -11.65
C LYS A 309 27.40 13.66 -12.53
N ASN A 310 27.17 12.36 -12.60
CA ASN A 310 27.92 11.43 -13.44
C ASN A 310 27.54 11.53 -14.92
N GLY A 311 26.45 12.24 -15.26
CA GLY A 311 25.94 12.33 -16.62
C GLY A 311 25.24 11.05 -17.09
N GLU A 312 24.80 10.17 -16.19
CA GLU A 312 24.03 8.96 -16.49
C GLU A 312 22.57 9.30 -16.87
N ILE A 313 22.05 10.42 -16.38
CA ILE A 313 20.68 10.90 -16.66
C ILE A 313 20.67 12.37 -17.10
N ILE A 314 19.64 12.73 -17.86
CA ILE A 314 19.31 14.12 -18.22
C ILE A 314 18.11 14.54 -17.39
N VAL A 315 18.23 15.68 -16.70
CA VAL A 315 17.16 16.26 -15.87
C VAL A 315 16.71 17.59 -16.46
N SER A 316 15.42 17.71 -16.77
CA SER A 316 14.74 18.94 -17.15
C SER A 316 13.91 19.45 -15.98
N ARG A 317 13.96 20.76 -15.71
CA ARG A 317 13.25 21.40 -14.60
C ARG A 317 12.42 22.55 -15.14
N ASP A 318 11.19 22.65 -14.66
CA ASP A 318 10.30 23.77 -14.94
C ASP A 318 9.76 24.33 -13.61
N PRO A 319 10.12 25.58 -13.23
CA PRO A 319 10.92 26.54 -13.99
C PRO A 319 12.41 26.17 -14.04
N ALA A 320 13.08 26.44 -15.16
CA ALA A 320 14.50 26.15 -15.34
C ALA A 320 15.39 27.15 -14.57
N PHE A 321 14.89 28.36 -14.34
CA PHE A 321 15.58 29.43 -13.62
C PHE A 321 14.73 29.97 -12.48
N THR A 322 15.40 30.32 -11.39
CA THR A 322 14.83 31.10 -10.29
C THR A 322 14.55 32.54 -10.72
N ASP A 323 13.74 33.28 -9.96
CA ASP A 323 13.47 34.71 -10.18
C ASP A 323 14.73 35.58 -10.25
N LYS A 324 15.85 35.08 -9.69
CA LYS A 324 17.17 35.72 -9.70
C LYS A 324 18.07 35.28 -10.87
N GLY A 325 17.54 34.59 -11.87
CA GLY A 325 18.26 34.12 -13.06
C GLY A 325 19.22 32.95 -12.84
N LYS A 326 19.25 32.34 -11.64
CA LYS A 326 20.07 31.15 -11.36
C LYS A 326 19.34 29.87 -11.77
N PRO A 327 20.03 28.83 -12.30
CA PRO A 327 19.43 27.54 -12.58
C PRO A 327 18.78 26.92 -11.33
N THR A 328 17.59 26.36 -11.48
CA THR A 328 16.89 25.69 -10.38
C THR A 328 17.57 24.37 -10.02
N LYS A 329 17.53 24.03 -8.73
CA LYS A 329 18.14 22.82 -8.16
C LYS A 329 17.17 22.00 -7.32
N PHE A 330 15.87 22.23 -7.49
CA PHE A 330 14.86 21.48 -6.76
C PHE A 330 14.84 20.02 -7.24
N TRP A 331 14.52 19.13 -6.30
CA TRP A 331 14.41 17.68 -6.47
C TRP A 331 13.09 17.15 -5.88
N GLN A 332 12.15 18.05 -5.61
CA GLN A 332 10.79 17.73 -5.16
C GLN A 332 9.80 18.47 -6.05
N GLU A 333 8.83 17.74 -6.58
CA GLU A 333 7.74 18.33 -7.36
C GLU A 333 6.69 18.94 -6.41
N GLY A 334 6.04 20.01 -6.84
CA GLY A 334 5.04 20.72 -6.05
C GLY A 334 4.27 21.73 -6.89
N LYS A 335 3.45 22.58 -6.27
CA LYS A 335 2.70 23.62 -7.00
C LYS A 335 3.67 24.55 -7.75
N GLY A 336 3.72 24.41 -9.07
CA GLY A 336 4.54 25.22 -9.98
C GLY A 336 5.97 24.70 -10.23
N ASN A 337 6.39 23.60 -9.62
CA ASN A 337 7.71 23.00 -9.82
C ASN A 337 7.55 21.58 -10.37
N THR A 338 8.00 21.34 -11.59
CA THR A 338 8.01 20.00 -12.21
C THR A 338 9.42 19.59 -12.63
N LEU A 339 9.72 18.31 -12.47
CA LEU A 339 11.01 17.72 -12.79
C LEU A 339 10.80 16.52 -13.69
N MET A 340 11.43 16.53 -14.85
CA MET A 340 11.41 15.41 -15.78
C MET A 340 12.81 14.83 -15.92
N LEU A 341 12.92 13.51 -15.99
CA LEU A 341 14.18 12.81 -16.13
C LEU A 341 14.11 11.76 -17.24
N ARG A 342 15.24 11.49 -17.87
CA ARG A 342 15.44 10.36 -18.78
C ARG A 342 16.87 9.86 -18.70
N LYS A 343 17.12 8.64 -19.17
CA LYS A 343 18.48 8.15 -19.40
C LYS A 343 19.16 8.98 -20.51
N LYS A 344 20.46 9.24 -20.34
CA LYS A 344 21.24 9.98 -21.33
C LYS A 344 21.52 9.14 -22.57
#